data_AF-A0A0G4EKM5-F1
#
_entry.id   AF-A0A0G4EKM5-F1
#
_cell.length_a   1.000
_cell.length_b   1.000
_cell.length_c   1.000
_cell.angle_alpha   90.00
_cell.angle_beta   90.00
_cell.angle_gamma   90.00
#
_symmetry.space_group_name_H-M   'P 1'
#
loop_
_entity.id
_entity.type
_entity.pdbx_description
1 polymer ?
#
loop_
_entity_poly.entity_id
_entity_poly.type
_entity_poly.pdbx_seq_one_letter_code
_entity_poly.pdbx_strand_id
1 'polypeptide(L)'
;MVFLRSMGREKRLARVVIKGDPAAEVLEWGAQRDDLPEIEKLEVTAGGFRRPLGASAIRAVESLLQLRGLREAVIVLQCTTSQCVRSSHIQEAIRPVLDGRFPGGSGVANGFSVTWKRTRYDIEVVARRIDT
;
A
#
# COMPACT_ATOMS: atom_id res chain seq x y z
N MET A 1 2.18 15.38 2.61
CA MET A 1 2.82 14.55 3.66
C MET A 1 4.22 15.10 3.93
N VAL A 2 4.39 15.91 4.98
CA VAL A 2 5.66 16.60 5.31
C VAL A 2 6.27 16.08 6.62
N PHE A 3 5.46 15.49 7.50
CA PHE A 3 5.81 15.09 8.86
C PHE A 3 6.87 13.98 8.96
N LEU A 4 6.83 12.96 8.08
CA LEU A 4 7.84 11.88 8.15
C LEU A 4 9.23 12.39 7.77
N ARG A 5 9.32 13.34 6.84
CA ARG A 5 10.61 13.95 6.44
C ARG A 5 11.23 14.74 7.59
N SER A 6 10.43 15.47 8.36
CA SER A 6 10.94 16.26 9.49
C SER A 6 11.54 15.41 10.62
N MET A 7 11.26 14.11 10.67
CA MET A 7 11.86 13.22 11.67
C MET A 7 13.26 12.73 11.26
N GLY A 8 13.65 12.87 9.99
CA GLY A 8 14.97 12.45 9.53
C GLY A 8 15.15 10.93 9.38
N ARG A 9 16.22 10.55 8.68
CA ARG A 9 16.56 9.17 8.31
C ARG A 9 17.09 8.32 9.49
N GLU A 10 17.52 8.99 10.55
CA GLU A 10 18.16 8.44 11.73
C GLU A 10 17.17 7.96 12.80
N LYS A 11 15.90 8.34 12.68
CA LYS A 11 14.85 7.88 13.57
C LYS A 11 14.28 6.56 13.09
N ARG A 12 13.81 5.77 14.06
CA ARG A 12 13.11 4.51 13.83
C ARG A 12 11.74 4.55 14.50
N LEU A 13 10.72 4.18 13.75
CA LEU A 13 9.33 4.13 14.18
C LEU A 13 8.90 2.67 14.21
N ALA A 14 8.44 2.22 15.38
CA ALA A 14 7.90 0.87 15.52
C ALA A 14 6.62 0.70 14.68
N ARG A 15 5.80 1.76 14.56
CA ARG A 15 4.55 1.71 13.82
C ARG A 15 4.17 3.07 13.26
N VAL A 16 3.73 3.08 12.01
CA VAL A 16 3.11 4.24 11.34
C VAL A 16 1.72 3.83 10.88
N VAL A 17 0.73 4.68 11.20
CA VAL A 17 -0.65 4.49 10.75
C VAL A 17 -1.08 5.71 9.94
N ILE A 18 -1.43 5.50 8.67
CA ILE A 18 -1.96 6.50 7.77
C ILE A 18 -3.45 6.22 7.60
N LYS A 19 -4.28 7.08 8.22
CA LYS A 19 -5.75 7.03 8.07
C LYS A 19 -6.22 8.21 7.25
N GLY A 20 -7.13 7.96 6.31
CA GLY A 20 -7.74 8.96 5.47
C GLY A 20 -7.95 8.43 4.06
N ASP A 21 -8.24 9.34 3.13
CA ASP A 21 -8.27 9.06 1.70
C ASP A 21 -7.07 9.72 1.00
N PRO A 22 -5.81 9.34 1.33
CA PRO A 22 -4.67 9.82 0.56
C PRO A 22 -4.74 9.19 -0.83
N ALA A 23 -4.78 10.05 -1.86
CA ALA A 23 -4.65 9.59 -3.24
C ALA A 23 -3.38 8.75 -3.39
N ALA A 24 -3.43 7.68 -4.18
CA ALA A 24 -2.31 6.76 -4.38
C ALA A 24 -1.00 7.45 -4.81
N GLU A 25 -1.09 8.56 -5.55
CA GLU A 25 0.05 9.41 -5.94
C GLU A 25 0.82 9.97 -4.73
N VAL A 26 0.17 10.12 -3.57
CA VAL A 26 0.77 10.60 -2.31
C VAL A 26 1.52 9.48 -1.58
N LEU A 27 1.28 8.22 -1.94
CA LEU A 27 1.91 7.04 -1.34
C LEU A 27 3.11 6.52 -2.14
N GLU A 28 3.49 7.23 -3.20
CA GLU A 28 4.73 6.99 -3.93
C GLU A 28 5.86 7.81 -3.29
N TRP A 29 6.80 7.13 -2.62
CA TRP A 29 7.91 7.80 -1.92
C TRP A 29 9.02 8.26 -2.88
N GLY A 30 9.14 7.63 -4.05
CA GLY A 30 10.11 7.98 -5.08
C GLY A 30 11.53 8.22 -4.54
N ALA A 31 12.13 9.34 -4.96
CA ALA A 31 13.47 9.75 -4.54
C ALA A 31 13.59 10.15 -3.05
N GLN A 32 12.47 10.30 -2.33
CA GLN A 32 12.46 10.77 -0.93
C GLN A 32 12.53 9.62 0.07
N ARG A 33 12.47 8.37 -0.40
CA ARG A 33 12.48 7.17 0.45
C ARG A 33 13.67 7.13 1.42
N ASP A 34 14.84 7.55 0.97
CA ASP A 34 16.07 7.45 1.76
C ASP A 34 16.14 8.53 2.87
N ASP A 35 15.31 9.57 2.77
CA ASP A 35 15.16 10.63 3.77
C ASP A 35 14.12 10.28 4.86
N LEU A 36 13.41 9.15 4.70
CA LEU A 36 12.40 8.71 5.66
C LEU A 36 13.04 7.93 6.83
N PRO A 37 12.47 8.01 8.04
CA PRO A 37 12.85 7.16 9.14
C PRO A 37 12.65 5.68 8.81
N GLU A 38 13.36 4.80 9.51
CA GLU A 38 13.05 3.37 9.46
C GLU A 38 11.65 3.12 10.06
N ILE A 39 10.83 2.31 9.39
CA ILE A 39 9.46 2.02 9.82
C ILE A 39 9.34 0.51 9.91
N GLU A 40 9.08 -0.06 11.09
CA GLU A 40 8.94 -1.52 11.24
C GLU A 40 7.57 -2.02 10.78
N LYS A 41 6.50 -1.30 11.15
CA LYS A 41 5.14 -1.65 10.79
C LYS A 41 4.41 -0.46 10.16
N LEU A 42 3.80 -0.70 9.01
CA LEU A 42 3.00 0.29 8.30
C LEU A 42 1.56 -0.17 8.16
N GLU A 43 0.62 0.69 8.52
CA GLU A 43 -0.81 0.49 8.26
C GLU A 43 -1.33 1.67 7.45
N VAL A 44 -1.81 1.41 6.24
CA VAL A 44 -2.33 2.42 5.33
C VAL A 44 -3.77 2.09 4.98
N THR A 45 -4.63 3.08 5.09
CA THR A 45 -5.95 3.07 4.47
C THR A 45 -5.94 4.13 3.38
N ALA A 46 -6.25 3.73 2.15
CA ALA A 46 -6.21 4.62 0.99
C ALA A 46 -7.45 4.42 0.11
N GLY A 47 -8.16 5.49 -0.20
CA GLY A 47 -9.15 5.53 -1.26
C GLY A 47 -8.63 6.34 -2.44
N GLY A 48 -9.52 6.84 -3.30
CA GLY A 48 -9.12 7.93 -4.22
C GLY A 48 -8.12 7.55 -5.32
N PHE A 49 -8.08 6.28 -5.73
CA PHE A 49 -7.26 5.85 -6.88
C PHE A 49 -7.68 6.59 -8.16
N ARG A 50 -6.76 7.34 -8.76
CA ARG A 50 -6.94 7.94 -10.09
C ARG A 50 -6.76 6.89 -11.19
N ARG A 51 -7.42 7.10 -12.33
CA ARG A 51 -7.30 6.21 -13.49
C ARG A 51 -5.86 6.27 -14.06
N PRO A 52 -5.27 5.11 -14.41
CA PRO A 52 -5.81 3.75 -14.25
C PRO A 52 -5.67 3.21 -12.81
N LEU A 53 -6.81 2.85 -12.18
CA LEU A 53 -6.90 2.54 -10.74
C LEU A 53 -5.99 1.38 -10.33
N GLY A 54 -5.99 0.29 -11.08
CA GLY A 54 -5.23 -0.92 -10.76
C GLY A 54 -3.71 -0.69 -10.75
N ALA A 55 -3.18 -0.02 -11.77
CA ALA A 55 -1.75 0.26 -11.84
C ALA A 55 -1.29 1.23 -10.75
N SER A 56 -2.09 2.28 -10.47
CA SER A 56 -1.79 3.23 -9.39
C SER A 56 -1.80 2.54 -8.01
N ALA A 57 -2.72 1.60 -7.78
CA ALA A 57 -2.76 0.83 -6.54
C ALA A 57 -1.54 -0.09 -6.37
N ILE A 58 -1.13 -0.80 -7.43
CA ILE A 58 0.08 -1.63 -7.38
C ILE A 58 1.33 -0.81 -7.14
N ARG A 59 1.51 0.33 -7.84
CA ARG A 59 2.67 1.20 -7.62
C ARG A 59 2.73 1.72 -6.19
N ALA A 60 1.60 2.13 -5.61
CA ALA A 60 1.55 2.52 -4.21
C ALA A 60 1.96 1.38 -3.28
N VAL A 61 1.44 0.16 -3.50
CA VAL A 61 1.86 -1.02 -2.73
C VAL A 61 3.37 -1.25 -2.86
N GLU A 62 3.89 -1.32 -4.08
CA GLU A 62 5.31 -1.58 -4.33
C GLU A 62 6.21 -0.49 -3.73
N SER A 63 5.80 0.79 -3.80
CA SER A 63 6.54 1.91 -3.20
C SER A 63 6.56 1.82 -1.68
N LEU A 64 5.45 1.48 -1.04
CA LEU A 64 5.39 1.30 0.42
C LEU A 64 6.29 0.15 0.88
N LEU A 65 6.41 -0.93 0.11
CA LEU A 65 7.29 -2.06 0.42
C LEU A 65 8.79 -1.73 0.33
N GLN A 66 9.16 -0.59 -0.25
CA GLN A 66 10.56 -0.17 -0.31
C GLN A 66 11.02 0.55 0.97
N LEU A 67 10.12 0.85 1.91
CA LEU A 67 10.47 1.54 3.16
C LEU A 67 11.52 0.75 3.95
N ARG A 68 12.52 1.46 4.46
CA ARG A 68 13.63 0.86 5.22
C ARG A 68 13.12 0.38 6.59
N GLY A 69 13.65 -0.76 7.04
CA GLY A 69 13.27 -1.36 8.32
C GLY A 69 11.91 -2.06 8.34
N LEU A 70 11.15 -2.02 7.24
CA LEU A 70 9.80 -2.57 7.16
C LEU A 70 9.79 -4.09 7.35
N ARG A 71 9.00 -4.53 8.33
CA ARG A 71 8.74 -5.94 8.65
C ARG A 71 7.32 -6.34 8.26
N GLU A 72 6.36 -5.43 8.41
CA GLU A 72 4.97 -5.69 8.06
C GLU A 72 4.31 -4.44 7.48
N ALA A 73 3.60 -4.59 6.36
CA ALA A 73 2.70 -3.58 5.84
C ALA A 73 1.30 -4.15 5.65
N VAL A 74 0.30 -3.41 6.13
CA VAL A 74 -1.12 -3.68 5.90
C VAL A 74 -1.69 -2.49 5.14
N ILE A 75 -2.18 -2.73 3.93
CA ILE A 75 -2.68 -1.71 3.02
C ILE A 75 -4.13 -2.05 2.69
N VAL A 76 -5.06 -1.20 3.11
CA VAL A 76 -6.48 -1.31 2.80
C VAL A 76 -6.81 -0.33 1.69
N LEU A 77 -7.11 -0.88 0.52
CA LEU A 77 -7.55 -0.15 -0.67
C LEU A 77 -9.07 0.01 -0.56
N GLN A 78 -9.51 1.19 -0.13
CA GLN A 78 -10.89 1.49 0.17
C GLN A 78 -11.65 2.07 -1.01
N CYS A 79 -12.93 1.73 -1.02
CA CYS A 79 -13.92 2.29 -1.92
C CYS A 79 -14.58 3.54 -1.31
N THR A 80 -14.04 4.72 -1.57
CA THR A 80 -14.47 5.97 -0.91
C THR A 80 -15.47 6.80 -1.71
N THR A 81 -15.67 6.52 -3.00
CA THR A 81 -16.65 7.23 -3.83
C THR A 81 -17.97 6.46 -3.94
N SER A 82 -19.09 7.19 -3.90
CA SER A 82 -20.44 6.64 -4.11
C SER A 82 -20.62 5.94 -5.46
N GLN A 83 -19.80 6.28 -6.47
CA GLN A 83 -19.74 5.58 -7.75
C GLN A 83 -19.07 4.21 -7.66
N CYS A 84 -17.96 4.06 -6.92
CA CYS A 84 -17.32 2.76 -6.74
C CYS A 84 -18.14 1.81 -5.84
N VAL A 85 -18.90 2.33 -4.86
CA VAL A 85 -19.76 1.50 -3.97
C VAL A 85 -20.90 0.83 -4.75
N ARG A 86 -21.43 1.50 -5.78
CA ARG A 86 -22.54 0.97 -6.59
C ARG A 86 -22.14 -0.05 -7.67
N SER A 87 -20.85 -0.14 -8.02
CA SER A 87 -20.42 -0.79 -9.26
C SER A 87 -19.23 -1.75 -9.11
N SER A 88 -18.84 -2.14 -7.88
CA SER A 88 -17.67 -3.02 -7.65
C SER A 88 -16.37 -2.55 -8.35
N HIS A 89 -16.31 -1.28 -8.77
CA HIS A 89 -15.36 -0.81 -9.78
C HIS A 89 -13.89 -0.82 -9.30
N ILE A 90 -13.66 -0.66 -8.00
CA ILE A 90 -12.32 -0.84 -7.41
C ILE A 90 -11.91 -2.30 -7.46
N GLN A 91 -12.81 -3.22 -7.12
CA GLN A 91 -12.52 -4.65 -7.18
C GLN A 91 -12.27 -5.07 -8.63
N GLU A 92 -13.10 -4.64 -9.58
CA GLU A 92 -12.92 -4.97 -11.00
C GLU A 92 -11.67 -4.36 -11.63
N ALA A 93 -11.24 -3.17 -11.18
CA ALA A 93 -10.06 -2.51 -11.73
C ALA A 93 -8.73 -2.97 -11.09
N ILE A 94 -8.73 -3.25 -9.77
CA ILE A 94 -7.51 -3.60 -9.03
C ILE A 94 -7.28 -5.11 -9.02
N ARG A 95 -8.34 -5.92 -8.89
CA ARG A 95 -8.25 -7.38 -8.87
C ARG A 95 -7.44 -7.96 -10.04
N PRO A 96 -7.73 -7.67 -11.32
CA PRO A 96 -6.98 -8.30 -12.42
C PRO A 96 -5.49 -7.96 -12.39
N VAL A 97 -5.12 -6.79 -11.85
CA VAL A 97 -3.71 -6.41 -11.71
C VAL A 97 -3.06 -7.15 -10.54
N LEU A 98 -3.76 -7.26 -9.40
CA LEU A 98 -3.31 -8.04 -8.26
C LEU A 98 -3.22 -9.54 -8.57
N ASP A 99 -4.20 -10.11 -9.27
CA ASP A 99 -4.18 -11.49 -9.76
C ASP A 99 -3.03 -11.72 -10.75
N GLY A 100 -2.79 -10.76 -11.66
CA GLY A 100 -1.67 -10.83 -12.58
C GLY A 100 -0.30 -10.76 -11.88
N ARG A 101 -0.20 -10.03 -10.77
CA ARG A 101 1.05 -9.86 -10.01
C ARG A 101 1.28 -10.92 -8.94
N PHE A 102 0.21 -11.33 -8.27
CA PHE A 102 0.14 -12.24 -7.12
C PHE A 102 -0.99 -13.26 -7.35
N PRO A 103 -0.80 -14.19 -8.30
CA PRO A 103 -1.83 -15.15 -8.69
C PRO A 103 -2.26 -16.02 -7.52
N GLY A 104 -3.57 -16.22 -7.36
CA GLY A 104 -4.13 -17.02 -6.27
C GLY A 104 -4.12 -16.30 -4.90
N GLY A 105 -3.96 -14.98 -4.88
CA GLY A 105 -4.05 -14.19 -3.65
C GLY A 105 -2.75 -14.05 -2.87
N SER A 106 -1.61 -14.53 -3.40
CA SER A 106 -0.32 -14.41 -2.73
C SER A 106 0.87 -14.43 -3.70
N GLY A 107 2.03 -13.99 -3.23
CA GLY A 107 3.30 -14.06 -3.96
C GLY A 107 4.43 -13.37 -3.20
N VAL A 108 5.53 -13.09 -3.91
CA VAL A 108 6.72 -12.45 -3.32
C VAL A 108 7.04 -11.16 -4.07
N ALA A 109 7.29 -10.07 -3.34
CA ALA A 109 7.74 -8.80 -3.91
C ALA A 109 8.69 -8.09 -2.94
N ASN A 110 9.81 -7.55 -3.44
CA ASN A 110 10.77 -6.76 -2.67
C ASN A 110 11.27 -7.42 -1.37
N GLY A 111 11.35 -8.76 -1.32
CA GLY A 111 11.73 -9.50 -0.10
C GLY A 111 10.58 -9.68 0.90
N PHE A 112 9.33 -9.41 0.51
CA PHE A 112 8.14 -9.63 1.30
C PHE A 112 7.30 -10.77 0.72
N SER A 113 6.74 -11.61 1.59
CA SER A 113 5.59 -12.43 1.30
C SER A 113 4.36 -11.54 1.30
N VAL A 114 3.74 -11.38 0.13
CA VAL A 114 2.56 -10.55 -0.08
C VAL A 114 1.34 -11.45 -0.19
N THR A 115 0.29 -11.11 0.52
CA THR A 115 -1.03 -11.73 0.42
C THR A 115 -2.05 -10.63 0.19
N TRP A 116 -3.07 -10.92 -0.60
CA TRP A 116 -4.18 -9.99 -0.77
C TRP A 116 -5.50 -10.75 -0.75
N LYS A 117 -6.53 -10.09 -0.22
CA LYS A 117 -7.88 -10.63 -0.16
C LYS A 117 -8.89 -9.54 -0.43
N ARG A 118 -10.01 -9.96 -1.00
CA ARG A 118 -11.18 -9.12 -1.20
C ARG A 118 -12.04 -9.17 0.06
N THR A 119 -12.46 -8.01 0.56
CA THR A 119 -13.51 -7.92 1.58
C THR A 119 -14.84 -7.55 0.90
N ARG A 120 -15.86 -7.17 1.67
CA ARG A 120 -17.16 -6.81 1.11
C ARG A 120 -17.08 -5.62 0.15
N TYR A 121 -16.24 -4.63 0.46
CA TYR A 121 -16.12 -3.38 -0.32
C TYR A 121 -14.69 -2.99 -0.66
N ASP A 122 -13.70 -3.58 0.02
CA ASP A 122 -12.31 -3.16 -0.06
C ASP A 122 -11.42 -4.32 -0.53
N ILE A 123 -10.16 -3.99 -0.80
CA ILE A 123 -9.10 -4.98 -0.96
C ILE A 123 -8.07 -4.74 0.14
N GLU A 124 -7.73 -5.79 0.87
CA GLU A 124 -6.69 -5.77 1.89
C GLU A 124 -5.46 -6.48 1.33
N VAL A 125 -4.32 -5.80 1.35
CA VAL A 125 -3.00 -6.33 1.00
C VAL A 125 -2.17 -6.36 2.27
N VAL A 126 -1.61 -7.53 2.60
CA VAL A 126 -0.73 -7.73 3.74
C VAL A 126 0.60 -8.26 3.24
N ALA A 127 1.67 -7.53 3.52
CA ALA A 127 3.03 -7.89 3.19
C ALA A 127 3.84 -8.10 4.47
N ARG A 128 4.55 -9.23 4.55
CA ARG A 128 5.44 -9.57 5.67
C ARG A 128 6.83 -9.87 5.14
N ARG A 129 7.84 -9.30 5.78
CA ARG A 129 9.23 -9.50 5.38
C ARG A 129 9.58 -10.98 5.49
N ILE A 130 10.26 -11.49 4.48
CA ILE A 130 10.85 -12.82 4.51
C ILE A 130 12.20 -12.64 5.19
N ASP A 131 12.28 -13.00 6.47
CA ASP A 131 13.55 -13.05 7.18
C ASP A 131 14.29 -14.31 6.69
N THR A 132 15.23 -14.11 5.76
CA THR A 132 16.25 -15.10 5.36
C THR A 132 17.42 -15.10 6.31
#